data_AF-A0A964UIR7-F1
#
_entry.id   AF-A0A964UIR7-F1
#
_cell.length_a   1.000
_cell.length_b   1.000
_cell.length_c   1.000
_cell.angle_alpha   90.00
_cell.angle_beta   90.00
_cell.angle_gamma   90.00
#
_symmetry.space_group_name_H-M   'P 1'
#
loop_
_entity.id
_entity.type
_entity.pdbx_description
1 polymer ?
#
loop_
_entity_poly.entity_id
_entity_poly.type
_entity_poly.pdbx_seq_one_letter_code
_entity_poly.pdbx_strand_id
1 'polypeptide(L)'
;MRCVRLVAIVVCGGAFVTPSLAMGQVEVGPQQFPVQMTIDNTPDTTPPSVPTGVSATEISAVPQITVSWNASTDDQVLGFYNIYRDNTLYASTSLTSYADTGIFFDVEYAYEVSAVDLTGNESARSATVTAEVTPSGGSSGPFDDDPPTVPENLGATIDFSGPEVTLTWDPSSDADSGLDRYRVFRDGTFRGSVTSGETFVDTTVALDTAYVYTVSAVDRADNESAESDPLLVDVTPPDTTPPTTPTGLSVDAIDEDVPEVVLSWDTATDTQSGVASYRLYRDGGVIATTTAPVTSFTDTTVATETSYTYRVSALDGAGNESTLSSAVVADVPGTADVTPPTTPTGLARTINGTAPSVSLTWSAATDADSGVASYQLLRDGVPIATTTGTSYLDASVAFSTTYTYRVRAVDGAGNTSSSSAPVSAAIPAAPPPPDTTPPSVPTGLAGTPDADDPSVALSWDP
;
A
#
# COMPACT_ATOMS: atom_id res chain seq x y z
N MET A 1 -55.47 70.34 -10.17
CA MET A 1 -54.50 69.95 -11.22
C MET A 1 -53.22 69.53 -10.52
N ARG A 2 -52.62 68.44 -10.99
CA ARG A 2 -51.49 67.73 -10.36
C ARG A 2 -50.27 68.66 -10.31
N CYS A 3 -49.72 68.92 -9.11
CA CYS A 3 -48.40 69.52 -8.99
C CYS A 3 -47.38 68.44 -9.34
N VAL A 4 -46.76 68.53 -10.52
CA VAL A 4 -45.63 67.70 -10.91
C VAL A 4 -44.40 68.26 -10.20
N ARG A 5 -43.85 67.52 -9.23
CA ARG A 5 -42.55 67.84 -8.63
C ARG A 5 -41.49 67.30 -9.59
N LEU A 6 -40.89 68.16 -10.41
CA LEU A 6 -39.78 67.80 -11.27
C LEU A 6 -38.51 67.74 -10.41
N VAL A 7 -37.87 66.58 -10.33
CA VAL A 7 -36.48 66.45 -9.86
C VAL A 7 -35.66 66.23 -11.12
N ALA A 8 -34.92 67.26 -11.55
CA ALA A 8 -33.95 67.12 -12.63
C ALA A 8 -32.57 66.89 -12.00
N ILE A 9 -32.00 65.70 -12.22
CA ILE A 9 -30.59 65.41 -11.94
C ILE A 9 -29.80 65.87 -13.16
N VAL A 10 -29.02 66.93 -13.04
CA VAL A 10 -28.06 67.35 -14.06
C VAL A 10 -26.70 66.81 -13.68
N VAL A 11 -26.17 65.90 -14.50
CA VAL A 11 -24.79 65.40 -14.39
C VAL A 11 -23.90 66.35 -15.20
N CYS A 12 -23.15 67.22 -14.53
CA CYS A 12 -22.16 68.07 -15.19
C CYS A 12 -20.79 67.37 -15.23
N GLY A 13 -20.39 66.92 -16.43
CA GLY A 13 -19.01 66.54 -16.71
C GLY A 13 -18.11 67.78 -16.73
N GLY A 14 -16.96 67.68 -16.06
CA GLY A 14 -16.09 68.81 -15.72
C GLY A 14 -15.71 69.73 -16.89
N ALA A 15 -16.16 70.98 -16.81
CA ALA A 15 -15.50 72.19 -17.31
C ALA A 15 -16.24 73.42 -16.78
N PHE A 16 -15.52 74.46 -16.37
CA PHE A 16 -16.09 75.72 -15.88
C PHE A 16 -17.06 76.33 -16.91
N VAL A 17 -18.33 76.52 -16.52
CA VAL A 17 -19.35 77.16 -17.36
C VAL A 17 -19.76 78.49 -16.73
N THR A 18 -19.56 79.59 -17.45
CA THR A 18 -20.15 80.90 -17.11
C THR A 18 -21.67 80.79 -16.96
N PRO A 19 -22.33 81.59 -16.10
CA PRO A 19 -23.77 81.48 -15.89
C PRO A 19 -24.50 81.72 -17.22
N SER A 20 -25.13 80.66 -17.73
CA SER A 20 -25.92 80.69 -18.97
C SER A 20 -27.37 80.44 -18.58
N LEU A 21 -28.25 81.41 -18.85
CA LEU A 21 -29.71 81.20 -18.79
C LEU A 21 -30.10 80.07 -19.74
N ALA A 22 -30.51 78.92 -19.20
CA ALA A 22 -31.16 77.89 -19.99
C ALA A 22 -32.65 78.21 -20.09
N MET A 23 -33.10 78.73 -21.23
CA MET A 23 -34.52 78.91 -21.53
C MET A 23 -35.12 77.56 -21.94
N GLY A 24 -35.95 76.99 -21.06
CA GLY A 24 -36.78 75.82 -21.36
C GLY A 24 -38.25 76.20 -21.48
N GLN A 25 -39.00 75.46 -22.31
CA GLN A 25 -40.46 75.56 -22.36
C GLN A 25 -41.08 74.29 -21.76
N VAL A 26 -42.10 74.46 -20.92
CA VAL A 26 -42.94 73.35 -20.45
C VAL A 26 -44.29 73.46 -21.15
N GLU A 27 -44.66 72.43 -21.92
CA GLU A 27 -45.94 72.37 -22.60
C GLU A 27 -46.99 71.68 -21.72
N VAL A 28 -48.12 72.35 -21.50
CA VAL A 28 -49.30 71.78 -20.85
C VAL A 28 -50.51 72.05 -21.75
N GLY A 29 -50.77 71.14 -22.68
CA GLY A 29 -51.77 71.36 -23.74
C GLY A 29 -51.32 72.45 -24.74
N PRO A 30 -52.24 73.19 -25.41
CA PRO A 30 -51.88 74.15 -26.47
C PRO A 30 -51.32 75.49 -25.95
N GLN A 31 -50.97 75.60 -24.67
CA GLN A 31 -50.46 76.82 -24.04
C GLN A 31 -48.98 76.62 -23.67
N GLN A 32 -48.13 77.55 -24.10
CA GLN A 32 -46.70 77.57 -23.76
C GLN A 32 -46.44 78.54 -22.62
N PHE A 33 -45.78 78.07 -21.56
CA PHE A 33 -45.34 78.90 -20.44
C PHE A 33 -43.81 79.02 -20.45
N PRO A 34 -43.25 80.25 -20.47
CA PRO A 34 -41.81 80.42 -20.32
C PRO A 34 -41.40 80.04 -18.88
N VAL A 35 -40.47 79.11 -18.74
CA VAL A 35 -39.83 78.79 -17.46
C VAL A 35 -38.44 79.40 -17.49
N GLN A 36 -38.19 80.35 -16.59
CA GLN A 36 -36.84 80.85 -16.33
C GLN A 36 -36.20 79.90 -15.31
N MET A 37 -35.23 79.09 -15.75
CA MET A 37 -34.39 78.30 -14.84
C MET A 37 -33.05 79.01 -14.72
N THR A 38 -32.87 79.71 -13.60
CA THR A 38 -31.56 80.25 -13.23
C THR A 38 -30.76 79.09 -12.64
N ILE A 39 -29.71 78.65 -13.33
CA ILE A 39 -28.71 77.74 -12.75
C ILE A 39 -27.68 78.66 -12.12
N ASP A 40 -27.64 78.67 -10.79
CA ASP A 40 -26.59 79.37 -10.07
C ASP A 40 -25.31 78.53 -10.15
N ASN A 41 -24.33 79.01 -10.91
CA ASN A 41 -23.02 78.37 -11.08
C ASN A 41 -21.96 78.97 -10.15
N THR A 42 -22.36 79.74 -9.14
CA THR A 42 -21.42 80.12 -8.09
C THR A 42 -21.05 78.87 -7.30
N PRO A 43 -19.75 78.50 -7.24
CA PRO A 43 -19.32 77.44 -6.34
C PRO A 43 -19.79 77.76 -4.94
N ASP A 44 -20.41 76.79 -4.26
CA ASP A 44 -20.73 76.96 -2.87
C ASP A 44 -19.43 77.14 -2.09
N THR A 45 -19.39 78.18 -1.28
CA THR A 45 -18.26 78.43 -0.37
C THR A 45 -18.73 78.66 1.06
N THR A 46 -20.04 78.55 1.30
CA THR A 46 -20.65 78.69 2.61
C THR A 46 -20.68 77.31 3.24
N PRO A 47 -20.00 77.07 4.38
CA PRO A 47 -20.14 75.82 5.09
C PRO A 47 -21.52 75.69 5.74
N PRO A 48 -22.01 74.46 5.98
CA PRO A 48 -23.22 74.22 6.75
C PRO A 48 -23.18 74.85 8.15
N SER A 49 -24.35 74.96 8.79
CA SER A 49 -24.39 75.30 10.21
C SER A 49 -23.72 74.20 11.06
N VAL A 50 -23.14 74.61 12.19
CA VAL A 50 -22.48 73.67 13.13
C VAL A 50 -23.54 72.76 13.76
N PRO A 51 -23.32 71.43 13.84
CA PRO A 51 -24.21 70.52 14.54
C PRO A 51 -24.45 70.96 16.00
N THR A 52 -25.72 71.06 16.39
CA THR A 52 -26.13 71.45 17.76
C THR A 52 -26.78 70.28 18.47
N GLY A 53 -26.88 70.36 19.81
CA GLY A 53 -27.52 69.30 20.61
C GLY A 53 -26.77 67.96 20.52
N VAL A 54 -25.46 68.00 20.29
CA VAL A 54 -24.62 66.80 20.27
C VAL A 54 -24.65 66.15 21.64
N SER A 55 -24.99 64.86 21.69
CA SER A 55 -25.03 64.04 22.88
C SER A 55 -24.38 62.70 22.59
N ALA A 56 -23.72 62.13 23.59
CA ALA A 56 -23.21 60.77 23.56
C ALA A 56 -23.95 59.99 24.65
N THR A 57 -24.66 58.93 24.26
CA THR A 57 -25.44 58.08 25.16
C THR A 57 -24.90 56.67 25.13
N GLU A 58 -24.60 56.14 26.30
CA GLU A 58 -24.10 54.77 26.49
C GLU A 58 -25.22 53.74 26.35
N ILE A 59 -24.86 52.52 25.97
CA ILE A 59 -25.77 51.37 26.03
C ILE A 59 -25.17 50.36 27.00
N SER A 60 -25.56 50.44 28.28
CA SER A 60 -24.89 49.77 29.41
C SER A 60 -24.82 48.22 29.38
N ALA A 61 -25.30 47.56 28.32
CA ALA A 61 -25.22 46.11 28.13
C ALA A 61 -24.14 45.66 27.12
N VAL A 62 -23.52 46.60 26.40
CA VAL A 62 -22.46 46.37 25.41
C VAL A 62 -21.50 47.57 25.39
N PRO A 63 -20.22 47.42 25.02
CA PRO A 63 -19.32 48.56 24.89
C PRO A 63 -19.66 49.38 23.62
N GLN A 64 -20.70 50.22 23.74
CA GLN A 64 -21.21 51.04 22.65
C GLN A 64 -21.61 52.43 23.14
N ILE A 65 -21.16 53.45 22.41
CA ILE A 65 -21.59 54.84 22.57
C ILE A 65 -22.38 55.25 21.33
N THR A 66 -23.62 55.69 21.51
CA THR A 66 -24.38 56.34 20.43
C THR A 66 -24.21 57.84 20.51
N VAL A 67 -23.55 58.42 19.52
CA VAL A 67 -23.44 59.87 19.35
C VAL A 67 -24.59 60.35 18.47
N SER A 68 -25.32 61.37 18.91
CA SER A 68 -26.48 61.93 18.19
C SER A 68 -26.47 63.44 18.22
N TRP A 69 -27.06 64.07 17.21
CA TRP A 69 -27.08 65.53 17.08
C TRP A 69 -28.33 66.02 16.36
N ASN A 70 -28.62 67.32 16.43
CA ASN A 70 -29.65 67.95 15.63
C ASN A 70 -29.17 68.15 14.19
N ALA A 71 -30.09 67.99 13.23
CA ALA A 71 -29.79 68.23 11.83
C ALA A 71 -29.26 69.65 11.60
N SER A 72 -28.15 69.76 10.88
CA SER A 72 -27.61 71.04 10.40
C SER A 72 -28.39 71.52 9.18
N THR A 73 -28.31 72.83 8.93
CA THR A 73 -28.93 73.51 7.79
C THR A 73 -27.85 74.14 6.95
N ASP A 74 -28.10 74.20 5.66
CA ASP A 74 -27.19 74.76 4.68
C ASP A 74 -28.00 75.68 3.74
N ASP A 75 -27.36 76.67 3.11
CA ASP A 75 -28.01 77.50 2.08
C ASP A 75 -28.23 76.74 0.76
N GLN A 76 -27.58 75.58 0.61
CA GLN A 76 -27.88 74.60 -0.43
C GLN A 76 -28.25 73.23 0.17
N VAL A 77 -27.46 72.19 -0.10
CA VAL A 77 -27.77 70.79 0.23
C VAL A 77 -26.67 70.23 1.10
N LEU A 78 -27.07 69.87 2.33
CA LEU A 78 -26.22 69.13 3.26
C LEU A 78 -25.87 67.75 2.69
N GLY A 79 -24.59 67.37 2.77
CA GLY A 79 -24.09 66.07 2.34
C GLY A 79 -24.10 65.05 3.47
N PHE A 80 -23.16 65.18 4.41
CA PHE A 80 -22.93 64.23 5.49
C PHE A 80 -22.32 64.92 6.72
N TYR A 81 -22.10 64.15 7.78
CA TYR A 81 -21.45 64.57 9.00
C TYR A 81 -20.15 63.80 9.20
N ASN A 82 -19.13 64.48 9.71
CA ASN A 82 -17.91 63.85 10.20
C ASN A 82 -18.00 63.70 11.71
N ILE A 83 -17.67 62.50 12.21
CA ILE A 83 -17.55 62.19 13.62
C ILE A 83 -16.06 62.14 13.93
N TYR A 84 -15.65 63.01 14.85
CA TYR A 84 -14.32 63.03 15.40
C TYR A 84 -14.34 62.34 16.77
N ARG A 85 -13.39 61.44 17.00
CA ARG A 85 -13.15 60.79 18.29
C ARG A 85 -11.72 61.14 18.71
N ASP A 86 -11.59 61.66 19.92
CA ASP A 86 -10.30 62.10 20.49
C ASP A 86 -9.52 62.98 19.51
N ASN A 87 -10.23 63.98 18.97
CA ASN A 87 -9.75 64.98 18.00
C ASN A 87 -9.36 64.43 16.61
N THR A 88 -9.55 63.14 16.35
CA THR A 88 -9.22 62.47 15.07
C THR A 88 -10.50 62.15 14.30
N LEU A 89 -10.51 62.38 12.98
CA LEU A 89 -11.64 61.96 12.14
C LEU A 89 -11.77 60.44 12.20
N TYR A 90 -12.88 59.95 12.73
CA TYR A 90 -13.10 58.53 12.98
C TYR A 90 -14.07 57.91 11.99
N ALA A 91 -15.19 58.59 11.72
CA ALA A 91 -16.23 58.10 10.83
C ALA A 91 -16.98 59.25 10.14
N SER A 92 -17.77 58.93 9.12
CA SER A 92 -18.70 59.86 8.48
C SER A 92 -20.06 59.19 8.25
N THR A 93 -21.15 59.94 8.36
CA THR A 93 -22.52 59.42 8.17
C THR A 93 -23.46 60.49 7.63
N SER A 94 -24.47 60.11 6.84
CA SER A 94 -25.54 61.02 6.42
C SER A 94 -26.70 61.09 7.42
N LEU A 95 -26.67 60.26 8.47
CA LEU A 95 -27.64 60.26 9.55
C LEU A 95 -27.30 61.33 10.59
N THR A 96 -28.24 61.61 11.49
CA THR A 96 -28.02 62.48 12.65
C THR A 96 -27.64 61.69 13.92
N SER A 97 -27.15 60.47 13.72
CA SER A 97 -26.60 59.62 14.77
C SER A 97 -25.57 58.65 14.21
N TYR A 98 -24.67 58.20 15.08
CA TYR A 98 -23.64 57.21 14.82
C TYR A 98 -23.46 56.33 16.05
N ALA A 99 -23.34 55.02 15.84
CA ALA A 99 -23.14 54.06 16.92
C ALA A 99 -21.69 53.59 16.89
N ASP A 100 -20.87 54.07 17.83
CA ASP A 100 -19.48 53.66 17.96
C ASP A 100 -19.41 52.38 18.79
N THR A 101 -19.01 51.28 18.14
CA THR A 101 -18.86 49.96 18.76
C THR A 101 -17.40 49.59 19.02
N GLY A 102 -16.46 50.49 18.70
CA GLY A 102 -15.02 50.31 18.96
C GLY A 102 -14.62 50.96 20.28
N ILE A 103 -15.43 50.74 21.32
CA ILE A 103 -15.35 51.37 22.64
C ILE A 103 -14.83 50.37 23.64
N PHE A 104 -14.04 50.85 24.59
CA PHE A 104 -13.64 50.11 25.76
C PHE A 104 -14.38 50.67 26.97
N PHE A 105 -14.67 49.81 27.95
CA PHE A 105 -15.26 50.25 29.22
C PHE A 105 -14.31 51.18 29.98
N ASP A 106 -14.88 52.08 30.77
CA ASP A 106 -14.16 53.00 31.65
C ASP A 106 -13.10 53.88 30.95
N VAL A 107 -13.24 54.05 29.63
CA VAL A 107 -12.49 55.01 28.82
C VAL A 107 -13.40 56.17 28.48
N GLU A 108 -13.01 57.37 28.90
CA GLU A 108 -13.68 58.60 28.48
C GLU A 108 -13.27 58.94 27.05
N TYR A 109 -14.25 58.90 26.14
CA TYR A 109 -14.07 59.28 24.74
C TYR A 109 -14.62 60.69 24.52
N ALA A 110 -13.86 61.51 23.80
CA ALA A 110 -14.29 62.85 23.40
C ALA A 110 -14.81 62.86 21.96
N TYR A 111 -16.07 63.25 21.77
CA TYR A 111 -16.70 63.34 20.46
C TYR A 111 -16.98 64.78 20.03
N GLU A 112 -16.70 65.05 18.77
CA GLU A 112 -17.09 66.28 18.07
C GLU A 112 -17.69 65.92 16.72
N VAL A 113 -18.66 66.70 16.25
CA VAL A 113 -19.31 66.48 14.96
C VAL A 113 -19.26 67.75 14.12
N SER A 114 -18.87 67.64 12.86
CA SER A 114 -19.03 68.70 11.87
C SER A 114 -19.99 68.26 10.77
N ALA A 115 -20.52 69.22 10.03
CA ALA A 115 -21.41 69.01 8.90
C ALA A 115 -20.68 69.40 7.60
N VAL A 116 -20.83 68.59 6.56
CA VAL A 116 -20.20 68.79 5.25
C VAL A 116 -21.29 68.86 4.20
N ASP A 117 -21.28 69.90 3.36
CA ASP A 117 -22.19 70.00 2.22
C ASP A 117 -21.78 69.05 1.07
N LEU A 118 -22.58 69.00 -0.01
CA LEU A 118 -22.25 68.17 -1.18
C LEU A 118 -21.05 68.66 -2.01
N THR A 119 -20.57 69.87 -1.76
CA THR A 119 -19.42 70.48 -2.44
C THR A 119 -18.12 70.37 -1.63
N GLY A 120 -18.20 69.92 -0.39
CA GLY A 120 -17.08 69.67 0.50
C GLY A 120 -16.78 70.80 1.49
N ASN A 121 -17.62 71.84 1.61
CA ASN A 121 -17.42 72.83 2.67
C ASN A 121 -17.81 72.21 4.01
N GLU A 122 -16.88 72.24 4.96
CA GLU A 122 -17.05 71.67 6.29
C GLU A 122 -17.27 72.77 7.32
N SER A 123 -18.31 72.61 8.13
CA SER A 123 -18.62 73.53 9.23
C SER A 123 -17.56 73.44 10.34
N ALA A 124 -17.53 74.44 11.23
CA ALA A 124 -16.78 74.27 12.47
C ALA A 124 -17.32 73.06 13.25
N ARG A 125 -16.45 72.40 14.02
CA ARG A 125 -16.85 71.27 14.86
C ARG A 125 -17.79 71.74 15.98
N SER A 126 -18.69 70.85 16.38
CA SER A 126 -19.57 71.05 17.53
C SER A 126 -18.79 71.28 18.82
N ALA A 127 -19.50 71.65 19.88
CA ALA A 127 -18.95 71.48 21.23
C ALA A 127 -18.60 70.00 21.46
N THR A 128 -17.49 69.77 22.16
CA THR A 128 -17.06 68.44 22.57
C THR A 128 -18.04 67.87 23.59
N VAL A 129 -18.47 66.63 23.39
CA VAL A 129 -19.19 65.83 24.38
C VAL A 129 -18.33 64.64 24.76
N THR A 130 -18.24 64.33 26.04
CA THR A 130 -17.58 63.12 26.52
C THR A 130 -18.59 62.06 26.94
N ALA A 131 -18.23 60.80 26.74
CA ALA A 131 -18.96 59.66 27.28
C ALA A 131 -17.98 58.55 27.61
N GLU A 132 -18.33 57.78 28.62
CA GLU A 132 -17.53 56.68 29.16
C GLU A 132 -18.51 55.54 29.44
N VAL A 133 -18.37 54.40 28.77
CA VAL A 133 -19.27 53.27 29.08
C VAL A 133 -18.78 52.63 30.36
N THR A 134 -19.57 52.69 31.43
CA THR A 134 -19.27 51.97 32.67
C THR A 134 -19.95 50.60 32.69
N PRO A 135 -19.27 49.52 33.11
CA PRO A 135 -19.91 48.22 33.27
C PRO A 135 -21.03 48.30 34.30
N SER A 136 -22.15 47.63 34.06
CA SER A 136 -23.23 47.49 35.05
C SER A 136 -22.75 46.62 36.22
N GLY A 137 -22.04 47.21 37.20
CA GLY A 137 -21.43 46.44 38.28
C GLY A 137 -20.50 47.18 39.24
N GLY A 138 -20.11 48.43 38.97
CA GLY A 138 -19.49 49.31 39.98
C GLY A 138 -18.12 48.88 40.52
N SER A 139 -17.34 48.10 39.77
CA SER A 139 -15.92 47.86 40.10
C SER A 139 -15.04 48.72 39.21
N SER A 140 -14.31 49.65 39.83
CA SER A 140 -13.25 50.42 39.17
C SER A 140 -11.93 49.65 39.29
N GLY A 141 -11.52 49.01 38.19
CA GLY A 141 -10.14 48.67 37.83
C GLY A 141 -9.84 47.18 37.52
N PRO A 142 -8.77 46.86 36.73
CA PRO A 142 -8.04 47.67 35.74
C PRO A 142 -8.43 47.25 34.29
N PHE A 143 -7.64 47.69 33.30
CA PHE A 143 -7.60 47.11 31.96
C PHE A 143 -7.78 45.59 32.00
N ASP A 144 -8.49 45.02 31.04
CA ASP A 144 -8.46 43.58 30.84
C ASP A 144 -7.00 43.18 30.62
N ASP A 145 -6.43 42.49 31.60
CA ASP A 145 -5.07 41.94 31.64
C ASP A 145 -5.14 40.39 31.65
N ASP A 146 -6.35 39.82 31.60
CA ASP A 146 -6.57 38.37 31.65
C ASP A 146 -6.60 37.84 30.22
N PRO A 147 -5.64 37.01 29.80
CA PRO A 147 -5.62 36.51 28.44
C PRO A 147 -6.78 35.53 28.17
N PRO A 148 -7.20 35.36 26.90
CA PRO A 148 -8.17 34.35 26.52
C PRO A 148 -7.83 32.94 26.97
N THR A 149 -8.81 32.04 26.96
CA THR A 149 -8.53 30.61 27.10
C THR A 149 -7.61 30.13 25.97
N VAL A 150 -6.68 29.23 26.28
CA VAL A 150 -5.79 28.61 25.31
C VAL A 150 -6.61 27.81 24.28
N PRO A 151 -6.31 27.89 22.97
CA PRO A 151 -6.94 27.02 21.97
C PRO A 151 -6.64 25.54 22.25
N GLU A 152 -7.67 24.71 22.27
CA GLU A 152 -7.56 23.26 22.52
C GLU A 152 -7.80 22.44 21.24
N ASN A 153 -7.48 21.14 21.30
CA ASN A 153 -7.77 20.17 20.25
C ASN A 153 -7.23 20.57 18.85
N LEU A 154 -6.03 21.15 18.81
CA LEU A 154 -5.33 21.47 17.57
C LEU A 154 -5.13 20.20 16.73
N GLY A 155 -5.74 20.19 15.55
CA GLY A 155 -5.68 19.13 14.56
C GLY A 155 -5.22 19.66 13.20
N ALA A 156 -4.83 18.74 12.32
CA ALA A 156 -4.39 19.06 10.97
C ALA A 156 -4.90 18.06 9.94
N THR A 157 -5.17 18.54 8.73
CA THR A 157 -5.29 17.73 7.51
C THR A 157 -4.29 18.22 6.47
N ILE A 158 -3.85 17.33 5.57
CA ILE A 158 -2.85 17.64 4.55
C ILE A 158 -3.45 17.37 3.17
N ASP A 159 -3.34 18.34 2.26
CA ASP A 159 -3.50 18.14 0.82
C ASP A 159 -2.12 18.07 0.18
N PHE A 160 -1.83 16.98 -0.53
CA PHE A 160 -0.54 16.76 -1.19
C PHE A 160 -0.53 17.24 -2.66
N SER A 161 -1.65 17.75 -3.19
CA SER A 161 -1.77 18.19 -4.60
C SER A 161 -1.13 19.55 -4.87
N GLY A 162 -1.20 20.47 -3.91
CA GLY A 162 -0.21 21.50 -3.63
C GLY A 162 0.03 21.38 -2.14
N PRO A 163 1.27 21.20 -1.64
CA PRO A 163 1.49 20.81 -0.25
C PRO A 163 0.90 21.87 0.68
N GLU A 164 -0.24 21.56 1.29
CA GLU A 164 -1.04 22.47 2.10
C GLU A 164 -1.43 21.76 3.40
N VAL A 165 -1.20 22.42 4.54
CA VAL A 165 -1.66 21.95 5.86
C VAL A 165 -2.82 22.81 6.30
N THR A 166 -4.00 22.22 6.49
CA THR A 166 -5.15 22.89 7.09
C THR A 166 -5.23 22.55 8.57
N LEU A 167 -5.05 23.56 9.42
CA LEU A 167 -5.19 23.46 10.87
C LEU A 167 -6.62 23.77 11.29
N THR A 168 -7.07 23.10 12.33
CA THR A 168 -8.34 23.37 13.02
C THR A 168 -8.17 23.24 14.53
N TRP A 169 -8.92 24.00 15.31
CA TRP A 169 -8.88 23.95 16.78
C TRP A 169 -10.26 24.26 17.37
N ASP A 170 -10.41 24.06 18.67
CA ASP A 170 -11.62 24.43 19.39
C ASP A 170 -11.63 25.94 19.71
N PRO A 171 -12.81 26.60 19.69
CA PRO A 171 -12.90 28.04 19.98
C PRO A 171 -12.41 28.41 21.38
N SER A 172 -11.59 29.45 21.46
CA SER A 172 -11.25 30.15 22.69
C SER A 172 -12.36 31.11 23.12
N SER A 173 -12.41 31.38 24.42
CA SER A 173 -13.30 32.37 25.02
C SER A 173 -12.52 33.35 25.87
N ASP A 174 -13.00 34.59 25.89
CA ASP A 174 -12.57 35.61 26.82
C ASP A 174 -13.83 36.31 27.38
N ALA A 175 -13.89 36.49 28.69
CA ALA A 175 -15.09 36.92 29.39
C ALA A 175 -15.23 38.44 29.50
N ASP A 176 -14.13 39.18 29.32
CA ASP A 176 -14.02 40.59 29.66
C ASP A 176 -14.02 41.47 28.40
N SER A 177 -12.99 41.38 27.54
CA SER A 177 -12.93 42.12 26.27
C SER A 177 -13.35 41.29 25.05
N GLY A 178 -13.38 39.97 25.19
CA GLY A 178 -13.75 39.02 24.16
C GLY A 178 -12.65 38.83 23.09
N LEU A 179 -12.77 37.76 22.32
CA LEU A 179 -11.73 37.37 21.35
C LEU A 179 -11.61 38.32 20.14
N ASP A 180 -10.38 38.67 19.77
CA ASP A 180 -10.03 39.43 18.55
C ASP A 180 -9.53 38.52 17.42
N ARG A 181 -8.49 37.72 17.68
CA ARG A 181 -7.82 36.89 16.66
C ARG A 181 -7.12 35.67 17.26
N TYR A 182 -6.78 34.71 16.41
CA TYR A 182 -5.79 33.68 16.70
C TYR A 182 -4.47 33.99 16.01
N ARG A 183 -3.36 33.54 16.58
CA ARG A 183 -2.03 33.58 15.96
C ARG A 183 -1.52 32.15 15.79
N VAL A 184 -1.05 31.83 14.59
CA VAL A 184 -0.56 30.50 14.24
C VAL A 184 0.96 30.55 14.11
N PHE A 185 1.62 29.58 14.73
CA PHE A 185 3.07 29.42 14.71
C PHE A 185 3.44 28.06 14.13
N ARG A 186 4.58 28.03 13.42
CA ARG A 186 5.21 26.82 12.90
C ARG A 186 6.67 26.84 13.27
N ASP A 187 7.11 25.80 13.99
CA ASP A 187 8.45 25.68 14.57
C ASP A 187 8.82 26.91 15.42
N GLY A 188 7.84 27.40 16.20
CA GLY A 188 7.97 28.60 17.04
C GLY A 188 8.04 29.92 16.27
N THR A 189 7.85 29.92 14.94
CA THR A 189 7.82 31.15 14.13
C THR A 189 6.40 31.49 13.71
N PHE A 190 6.00 32.74 13.89
CA PHE A 190 4.70 33.25 13.46
C PHE A 190 4.47 33.07 11.94
N ARG A 191 3.29 32.57 11.57
CA ARG A 191 2.88 32.34 10.16
C ARG A 191 1.74 33.23 9.72
N GLY A 192 0.79 33.52 10.60
CA GLY A 192 -0.35 34.35 10.27
C GLY A 192 -1.36 34.45 11.40
N SER A 193 -2.36 35.29 11.19
CA SER A 193 -3.47 35.49 12.13
C SER A 193 -4.80 35.17 11.48
N VAL A 194 -5.76 34.68 12.27
CA VAL A 194 -7.12 34.37 11.86
C VAL A 194 -8.09 35.21 12.71
N THR A 195 -8.90 36.05 12.07
CA THR A 195 -9.84 36.96 12.76
C THR A 195 -11.28 36.43 12.79
N SER A 196 -11.55 35.31 12.12
CA SER A 196 -12.88 34.68 12.10
C SER A 196 -12.76 33.19 11.77
N GLY A 197 -13.43 32.35 12.55
CA GLY A 197 -13.37 30.90 12.43
C GLY A 197 -12.11 30.30 13.03
N GLU A 198 -12.13 28.98 13.21
CA GLU A 198 -11.11 28.21 13.91
C GLU A 198 -10.29 27.36 12.92
N THR A 199 -9.83 27.99 11.84
CA THR A 199 -9.06 27.31 10.79
C THR A 199 -8.00 28.19 10.15
N PHE A 200 -6.86 27.59 9.80
CA PHE A 200 -5.77 28.23 9.08
C PHE A 200 -5.18 27.27 8.05
N VAL A 201 -4.91 27.77 6.84
CA VAL A 201 -4.26 26.98 5.77
C VAL A 201 -2.84 27.49 5.58
N ASP A 202 -1.86 26.64 5.88
CA ASP A 202 -0.44 26.88 5.55
C ASP A 202 -0.09 26.27 4.20
N THR A 203 -0.01 27.12 3.18
CA THR A 203 0.36 26.74 1.80
C THR A 203 1.86 26.82 1.54
N THR A 204 2.67 27.08 2.57
CA THR A 204 4.11 27.31 2.47
C THR A 204 4.96 26.16 2.98
N VAL A 205 4.33 25.00 3.23
CA VAL A 205 5.02 23.80 3.69
C VAL A 205 5.77 23.13 2.54
N ALA A 206 6.85 22.45 2.88
CA ALA A 206 7.57 21.55 1.98
C ALA A 206 7.22 20.09 2.29
N LEU A 207 7.18 19.26 1.24
CA LEU A 207 7.06 17.80 1.38
C LEU A 207 8.25 17.20 2.13
N ASP A 208 8.06 15.99 2.64
CA ASP A 208 9.07 15.20 3.36
C ASP A 208 9.70 15.95 4.55
N THR A 209 8.91 16.87 5.14
CA THR A 209 9.32 17.70 6.27
C THR A 209 8.27 17.59 7.37
N ALA A 210 8.72 17.34 8.59
CA ALA A 210 7.87 17.40 9.77
C ALA A 210 7.92 18.80 10.39
N TYR A 211 6.76 19.34 10.72
CA TYR A 211 6.58 20.66 11.33
C TYR A 211 5.90 20.54 12.68
N VAL A 212 6.20 21.45 13.60
CA VAL A 212 5.46 21.59 14.86
C VAL A 212 4.61 22.84 14.81
N TYR A 213 3.29 22.69 14.94
CA TYR A 213 2.34 23.80 14.97
C TYR A 213 1.82 24.08 16.37
N THR A 214 1.61 25.36 16.65
CA THR A 214 0.92 25.85 17.85
C THR A 214 0.04 27.03 17.48
N VAL A 215 -1.01 27.25 18.28
CA VAL A 215 -1.95 28.36 18.11
C VAL A 215 -2.16 29.06 19.44
N SER A 216 -2.12 30.39 19.45
CA SER A 216 -2.54 31.23 20.60
C SER A 216 -3.77 32.06 20.23
N ALA A 217 -4.48 32.54 21.24
CA ALA A 217 -5.64 33.43 21.12
C ALA A 217 -5.29 34.81 21.68
N VAL A 218 -5.79 35.86 21.03
CA VAL A 218 -5.61 37.26 21.44
C VAL A 218 -6.98 37.90 21.59
N ASP A 219 -7.20 38.58 22.73
CA ASP A 219 -8.42 39.34 22.99
C ASP A 219 -8.38 40.75 22.37
N ARG A 220 -9.42 41.56 22.61
CA ARG A 220 -9.50 42.95 22.12
C ARG A 220 -8.69 43.95 22.95
N ALA A 221 -8.19 43.55 24.11
CA ALA A 221 -7.25 44.30 24.94
C ALA A 221 -5.78 44.01 24.59
N ASP A 222 -5.53 43.14 23.59
CA ASP A 222 -4.23 42.65 23.13
C ASP A 222 -3.49 41.73 24.14
N ASN A 223 -4.20 41.11 25.09
CA ASN A 223 -3.62 40.01 25.87
C ASN A 223 -3.60 38.73 25.04
N GLU A 224 -2.51 37.99 25.13
CA GLU A 224 -2.29 36.75 24.38
C GLU A 224 -2.24 35.55 25.34
N SER A 225 -3.02 34.53 25.03
CA SER A 225 -3.01 33.26 25.75
C SER A 225 -1.70 32.52 25.56
N ALA A 226 -1.44 31.53 26.41
CA ALA A 226 -0.38 30.57 26.11
C ALA A 226 -0.67 29.86 24.78
N GLU A 227 0.39 29.44 24.07
CA GLU A 227 0.25 28.58 22.90
C GLU A 227 -0.41 27.24 23.28
N SER A 228 -1.21 26.69 22.36
CA SER A 228 -1.79 25.36 22.46
C SER A 228 -0.73 24.27 22.69
N ASP A 229 -1.17 23.07 23.07
CA ASP A 229 -0.31 21.90 22.99
C ASP A 229 0.26 21.75 21.56
N PRO A 230 1.56 21.42 21.41
CA PRO A 230 2.21 21.36 20.10
C PRO A 230 1.72 20.17 19.28
N LEU A 231 1.34 20.43 18.03
CA LEU A 231 0.95 19.42 17.06
C LEU A 231 2.12 19.12 16.09
N LEU A 232 2.64 17.90 16.13
CA LEU A 232 3.58 17.42 15.11
C LEU A 232 2.81 16.99 13.85
N VAL A 233 3.14 17.61 12.72
CA VAL A 233 2.55 17.32 11.40
C VAL A 233 3.66 16.87 10.46
N ASP A 234 3.63 15.60 10.05
CA ASP A 234 4.56 15.03 9.07
C ASP A 234 3.99 15.18 7.65
N VAL A 235 4.64 15.99 6.81
CA VAL A 235 4.22 16.29 5.43
C VAL A 235 4.89 15.34 4.43
N THR A 236 5.11 14.10 4.84
CA THR A 236 5.58 13.02 3.96
C THR A 236 4.38 12.40 3.24
N PRO A 237 4.30 12.44 1.90
CA PRO A 237 3.24 11.77 1.16
C PRO A 237 3.21 10.27 1.46
N PRO A 238 2.02 9.65 1.56
CA PRO A 238 1.93 8.21 1.69
C PRO A 238 2.56 7.54 0.46
N ASP A 239 3.32 6.48 0.69
CA ASP A 239 3.90 5.69 -0.39
C ASP A 239 2.82 4.87 -1.09
N THR A 240 2.67 5.10 -2.39
CA THR A 240 1.73 4.38 -3.26
C THR A 240 2.44 3.58 -4.35
N THR A 241 3.78 3.53 -4.32
CA THR A 241 4.58 2.91 -5.37
C THR A 241 4.99 1.52 -4.92
N PRO A 242 4.54 0.45 -5.59
CA PRO A 242 5.01 -0.89 -5.24
C PRO A 242 6.52 -1.06 -5.44
N PRO A 243 7.16 -1.96 -4.69
CA PRO A 243 8.54 -2.37 -4.96
C PRO A 243 8.74 -2.86 -6.40
N THR A 244 9.99 -2.85 -6.85
CA THR A 244 10.37 -3.57 -8.08
C THR A 244 10.04 -5.06 -7.95
N THR A 245 9.56 -5.67 -9.03
CA THR A 245 9.37 -7.12 -9.11
C THR A 245 10.66 -7.86 -8.77
N PRO A 246 10.64 -8.86 -7.86
CA PRO A 246 11.82 -9.69 -7.64
C PRO A 246 12.22 -10.44 -8.92
N THR A 247 13.52 -10.48 -9.19
CA THR A 247 14.11 -11.17 -10.35
C THR A 247 14.89 -12.41 -9.90
N GLY A 248 15.41 -13.18 -10.86
CA GLY A 248 16.31 -14.29 -10.54
C GLY A 248 15.68 -15.44 -9.76
N LEU A 249 14.34 -15.52 -9.67
CA LEU A 249 13.68 -16.64 -9.00
C LEU A 249 14.13 -17.96 -9.65
N SER A 250 14.71 -18.83 -8.84
CA SER A 250 15.28 -20.09 -9.28
C SER A 250 15.04 -21.21 -8.26
N VAL A 251 15.13 -22.45 -8.73
CA VAL A 251 15.13 -23.66 -7.90
C VAL A 251 16.59 -24.07 -7.72
N ASP A 252 17.11 -23.93 -6.51
CA ASP A 252 18.51 -24.19 -6.20
C ASP A 252 18.79 -25.67 -5.96
N ALA A 253 17.84 -26.35 -5.32
CA ALA A 253 17.93 -27.77 -4.99
C ALA A 253 16.55 -28.40 -4.85
N ILE A 254 16.49 -29.70 -5.16
CA ILE A 254 15.40 -30.60 -4.83
C ILE A 254 16.06 -31.78 -4.12
N ASP A 255 15.66 -32.04 -2.88
CA ASP A 255 16.15 -33.21 -2.14
C ASP A 255 15.28 -34.43 -2.53
N GLU A 256 15.94 -35.50 -3.00
CA GLU A 256 15.28 -36.72 -3.47
C GLU A 256 15.00 -37.72 -2.32
N ASP A 257 15.66 -37.55 -1.17
CA ASP A 257 15.48 -38.38 0.03
C ASP A 257 14.38 -37.82 0.93
N VAL A 258 14.18 -36.49 0.92
CA VAL A 258 13.09 -35.79 1.63
C VAL A 258 12.46 -34.78 0.67
N PRO A 259 11.15 -34.84 0.38
CA PRO A 259 10.54 -33.96 -0.62
C PRO A 259 10.56 -32.50 -0.15
N GLU A 260 11.55 -31.74 -0.62
CA GLU A 260 11.66 -30.29 -0.44
C GLU A 260 12.14 -29.58 -1.71
N VAL A 261 11.71 -28.34 -1.89
CA VAL A 261 12.18 -27.44 -2.97
C VAL A 261 12.82 -26.22 -2.34
N VAL A 262 14.12 -26.01 -2.61
CA VAL A 262 14.85 -24.81 -2.17
C VAL A 262 14.81 -23.76 -3.28
N LEU A 263 14.30 -22.58 -2.94
CA LEU A 263 14.14 -21.44 -3.83
C LEU A 263 15.03 -20.28 -3.39
N SER A 264 15.56 -19.54 -4.36
CA SER A 264 16.17 -18.23 -4.13
C SER A 264 15.76 -17.23 -5.21
N TRP A 265 15.88 -15.95 -4.89
CA TRP A 265 15.62 -14.84 -5.81
C TRP A 265 16.54 -13.64 -5.50
N ASP A 266 16.58 -12.68 -6.41
CA ASP A 266 17.30 -11.43 -6.22
C ASP A 266 16.50 -10.44 -5.35
N THR A 267 17.22 -9.60 -4.61
CA THR A 267 16.61 -8.55 -3.79
C THR A 267 15.84 -7.53 -4.65
N ALA A 268 14.59 -7.28 -4.29
CA ALA A 268 13.80 -6.16 -4.80
C ALA A 268 14.23 -4.84 -4.14
N THR A 269 13.94 -3.73 -4.81
CA THR A 269 14.18 -2.38 -4.29
C THR A 269 12.88 -1.59 -4.21
N ASP A 270 12.77 -0.77 -3.18
CA ASP A 270 11.79 0.31 -3.07
C ASP A 270 12.52 1.54 -2.51
N THR A 271 12.24 2.72 -3.06
CA THR A 271 12.97 3.95 -2.72
C THR A 271 12.33 4.78 -1.62
N GLN A 272 11.09 4.48 -1.23
CA GLN A 272 10.32 5.30 -0.30
C GLN A 272 10.13 4.57 1.04
N SER A 273 9.22 3.61 1.14
CA SER A 273 9.01 2.85 2.39
C SER A 273 9.95 1.65 2.53
N GLY A 274 10.69 1.29 1.48
CA GLY A 274 11.63 0.18 1.47
C GLY A 274 10.94 -1.18 1.43
N VAL A 275 11.65 -2.24 1.04
CA VAL A 275 11.07 -3.59 0.98
C VAL A 275 10.95 -4.18 2.37
N ALA A 276 9.72 -4.50 2.79
CA ALA A 276 9.43 -5.09 4.09
C ALA A 276 9.42 -6.63 4.05
N SER A 277 8.89 -7.24 2.98
CA SER A 277 8.75 -8.70 2.90
C SER A 277 8.64 -9.22 1.47
N TYR A 278 8.79 -10.54 1.30
CA TYR A 278 8.50 -11.26 0.07
C TYR A 278 7.40 -12.28 0.30
N ARG A 279 6.44 -12.37 -0.62
CA ARG A 279 5.36 -13.35 -0.58
C ARG A 279 5.57 -14.40 -1.66
N LEU A 280 5.49 -15.66 -1.26
CA LEU A 280 5.77 -16.80 -2.13
C LEU A 280 4.48 -17.51 -2.52
N TYR A 281 4.43 -17.88 -3.79
CA TYR A 281 3.28 -18.50 -4.41
C TYR A 281 3.66 -19.84 -5.01
N ARG A 282 2.80 -20.84 -4.80
CA ARG A 282 2.85 -22.15 -5.45
C ARG A 282 1.52 -22.42 -6.12
N ASP A 283 1.54 -22.67 -7.42
CA ASP A 283 0.35 -22.91 -8.26
C ASP A 283 -0.72 -21.81 -8.12
N GLY A 284 -0.29 -20.57 -7.89
CA GLY A 284 -1.14 -19.40 -7.71
C GLY A 284 -1.61 -19.14 -6.28
N GLY A 285 -1.43 -20.08 -5.34
CA GLY A 285 -1.75 -19.90 -3.93
C GLY A 285 -0.55 -19.40 -3.12
N VAL A 286 -0.78 -18.53 -2.13
CA VAL A 286 0.28 -18.07 -1.21
C VAL A 286 0.64 -19.22 -0.26
N ILE A 287 1.93 -19.54 -0.17
CA ILE A 287 2.44 -20.58 0.73
C ILE A 287 3.26 -20.02 1.89
N ALA A 288 3.87 -18.85 1.72
CA ALA A 288 4.71 -18.23 2.73
C ALA A 288 4.86 -16.73 2.54
N THR A 289 5.31 -16.05 3.59
CA THR A 289 5.82 -14.69 3.54
C THR A 289 7.11 -14.64 4.36
N THR A 290 8.17 -14.10 3.78
CA THR A 290 9.49 -13.97 4.40
C THR A 290 9.80 -12.49 4.62
N THR A 291 10.39 -12.14 5.75
CA THR A 291 10.76 -10.75 6.05
C THR A 291 12.07 -10.39 5.33
N ALA A 292 12.13 -9.23 4.71
CA ALA A 292 13.37 -8.73 4.11
C ALA A 292 14.48 -8.60 5.18
N PRO A 293 15.76 -8.82 4.83
CA PRO A 293 16.31 -9.01 3.49
C PRO A 293 16.41 -10.48 3.05
N VAL A 294 15.67 -11.41 3.68
CA VAL A 294 15.73 -12.84 3.30
C VAL A 294 15.20 -13.04 1.89
N THR A 295 16.00 -13.68 1.02
CA THR A 295 15.67 -13.91 -0.39
C THR A 295 15.75 -15.39 -0.78
N SER A 296 15.44 -16.26 0.19
CA SER A 296 15.42 -17.70 0.00
C SER A 296 14.29 -18.33 0.81
N PHE A 297 13.78 -19.46 0.34
CA PHE A 297 12.76 -20.24 1.04
C PHE A 297 12.86 -21.72 0.69
N THR A 298 12.61 -22.58 1.68
CA THR A 298 12.51 -24.02 1.47
C THR A 298 11.05 -24.44 1.64
N ASP A 299 10.44 -24.95 0.57
CA ASP A 299 9.10 -25.56 0.62
C ASP A 299 9.23 -27.05 0.97
N THR A 300 9.01 -27.38 2.23
CA THR A 300 9.02 -28.77 2.74
C THR A 300 7.63 -29.44 2.70
N THR A 301 6.66 -28.84 1.99
CA THR A 301 5.27 -29.32 1.94
C THR A 301 4.89 -29.91 0.59
N VAL A 302 5.89 -30.13 -0.26
CA VAL A 302 5.73 -30.69 -1.60
C VAL A 302 5.54 -32.21 -1.55
N ALA A 303 4.85 -32.74 -2.55
CA ALA A 303 4.76 -34.18 -2.78
C ALA A 303 5.74 -34.59 -3.89
N THR A 304 6.22 -35.83 -3.82
CA THR A 304 7.01 -36.46 -4.89
C THR A 304 6.17 -36.67 -6.14
N GLU A 305 6.83 -36.92 -7.27
CA GLU A 305 6.22 -37.13 -8.59
C GLU A 305 5.25 -36.01 -9.01
N THR A 306 5.48 -34.79 -8.53
CA THR A 306 4.60 -33.65 -8.74
C THR A 306 5.39 -32.45 -9.22
N SER A 307 4.90 -31.80 -10.27
CA SER A 307 5.42 -30.54 -10.80
C SER A 307 4.70 -29.36 -10.15
N TYR A 308 5.47 -28.41 -9.62
CA TYR A 308 4.97 -27.20 -8.99
C TYR A 308 5.45 -25.95 -9.74
N THR A 309 4.60 -24.92 -9.83
CA THR A 309 4.99 -23.62 -10.37
C THR A 309 5.12 -22.59 -9.26
N TYR A 310 6.31 -21.99 -9.12
CA TYR A 310 6.60 -20.98 -8.10
C TYR A 310 6.71 -19.57 -8.68
N ARG A 311 6.26 -18.59 -7.89
CA ARG A 311 6.43 -17.15 -8.13
C ARG A 311 6.66 -16.42 -6.80
N VAL A 312 7.25 -15.24 -6.85
CA VAL A 312 7.45 -14.37 -5.68
C VAL A 312 7.06 -12.92 -6.00
N SER A 313 6.46 -12.21 -5.05
CA SER A 313 6.27 -10.75 -5.05
C SER A 313 7.00 -10.14 -3.86
N ALA A 314 7.26 -8.83 -3.93
CA ALA A 314 7.76 -8.03 -2.81
C ALA A 314 6.66 -7.10 -2.29
N LEU A 315 6.64 -6.86 -0.98
CA LEU A 315 5.79 -5.89 -0.31
C LEU A 315 6.66 -4.83 0.37
N ASP A 316 6.29 -3.57 0.25
CA ASP A 316 6.96 -2.46 0.94
C ASP A 316 6.42 -2.22 2.36
N GLY A 317 6.96 -1.20 3.04
CA GLY A 317 6.52 -0.79 4.37
C GLY A 317 5.14 -0.13 4.42
N ALA A 318 4.63 0.37 3.28
CA ALA A 318 3.29 0.95 3.14
C ALA A 318 2.22 -0.09 2.74
N GLY A 319 2.62 -1.33 2.44
CA GLY A 319 1.75 -2.43 2.05
C GLY A 319 1.48 -2.52 0.55
N ASN A 320 2.18 -1.77 -0.30
CA ASN A 320 2.10 -1.93 -1.74
C ASN A 320 2.82 -3.21 -2.18
N GLU A 321 2.22 -3.97 -3.08
CA GLU A 321 2.72 -5.25 -3.54
C GLU A 321 3.15 -5.18 -5.01
N SER A 322 4.38 -5.64 -5.30
CA SER A 322 4.91 -5.69 -6.65
C SER A 322 4.09 -6.65 -7.53
N THR A 323 4.28 -6.57 -8.85
CA THR A 323 3.86 -7.68 -9.72
C THR A 323 4.63 -8.96 -9.36
N LEU A 324 4.08 -10.11 -9.72
CA LEU A 324 4.73 -11.41 -9.53
C LEU A 324 5.96 -11.54 -10.44
N SER A 325 7.00 -12.20 -9.93
CA SER A 325 8.16 -12.64 -10.72
C SER A 325 7.75 -13.52 -11.91
N SER A 326 8.67 -13.70 -12.84
CA SER A 326 8.61 -14.83 -13.78
C SER A 326 8.46 -16.14 -13.00
N ALA A 327 7.68 -17.07 -13.55
CA ALA A 327 7.49 -18.38 -12.95
C ALA A 327 8.74 -19.26 -13.14
N VAL A 328 9.03 -20.06 -12.12
CA VAL A 328 9.95 -21.20 -12.21
C VAL A 328 9.16 -22.48 -11.94
N VAL A 329 9.49 -23.55 -12.65
CA VAL A 329 8.89 -24.87 -12.44
C VAL A 329 9.88 -25.74 -11.68
N ALA A 330 9.40 -26.43 -10.65
CA ALA A 330 10.15 -27.46 -9.93
C ALA A 330 9.46 -28.81 -10.15
N ASP A 331 10.16 -29.76 -10.76
CA ASP A 331 9.70 -31.13 -10.94
C ASP A 331 10.26 -31.98 -9.79
N VAL A 332 9.43 -32.31 -8.80
CA VAL A 332 9.87 -33.11 -7.64
C VAL A 332 9.86 -34.58 -8.06
N PRO A 333 11.01 -35.27 -8.10
CA PRO A 333 11.08 -36.66 -8.54
C PRO A 333 10.42 -37.60 -7.51
N GLY A 334 10.19 -38.84 -7.91
CA GLY A 334 9.89 -39.94 -6.99
C GLY A 334 11.10 -40.26 -6.12
N THR A 335 10.89 -40.88 -4.96
CA THR A 335 11.99 -41.48 -4.19
C THR A 335 12.59 -42.64 -4.96
N ALA A 336 13.90 -42.80 -4.92
CA ALA A 336 14.55 -43.99 -5.48
C ALA A 336 14.01 -45.26 -4.80
N ASP A 337 13.70 -46.29 -5.59
CA ASP A 337 13.35 -47.60 -5.05
C ASP A 337 14.59 -48.23 -4.40
N VAL A 338 14.49 -48.48 -3.09
CA VAL A 338 15.53 -49.10 -2.25
C VAL A 338 15.14 -50.49 -1.76
N THR A 339 13.99 -51.01 -2.19
CA THR A 339 13.44 -52.29 -1.74
C THR A 339 13.93 -53.40 -2.67
N PRO A 340 14.71 -54.38 -2.18
CA PRO A 340 15.10 -55.50 -3.03
C PRO A 340 13.90 -56.40 -3.42
N PRO A 341 13.94 -57.05 -4.60
CA PRO A 341 12.95 -58.06 -4.97
C PRO A 341 12.77 -59.17 -3.94
N THR A 342 11.63 -59.85 -4.01
CA THR A 342 11.46 -61.11 -3.29
C THR A 342 12.52 -62.14 -3.71
N THR A 343 12.96 -62.96 -2.75
CA THR A 343 13.97 -64.00 -3.03
C THR A 343 13.38 -65.04 -3.98
N PRO A 344 14.05 -65.41 -5.10
CA PRO A 344 13.55 -66.47 -5.97
C PRO A 344 13.41 -67.79 -5.19
N THR A 345 12.30 -68.49 -5.42
CA THR A 345 11.98 -69.75 -4.73
C THR A 345 11.92 -70.91 -5.72
N GLY A 346 11.87 -72.15 -5.20
CA GLY A 346 11.70 -73.33 -6.05
C GLY A 346 12.86 -73.59 -7.01
N LEU A 347 14.08 -73.14 -6.69
CA LEU A 347 15.26 -73.49 -7.48
C LEU A 347 15.36 -75.02 -7.58
N ALA A 348 15.28 -75.52 -8.79
CA ALA A 348 15.36 -76.93 -9.13
C ALA A 348 16.45 -77.15 -10.18
N ARG A 349 16.92 -78.39 -10.27
CA ARG A 349 17.96 -78.80 -11.23
C ARG A 349 17.59 -80.09 -11.94
N THR A 350 18.00 -80.21 -13.18
CA THR A 350 18.04 -81.45 -13.95
C THR A 350 19.43 -81.62 -14.53
N ILE A 351 20.04 -82.78 -14.29
CA ILE A 351 21.38 -83.11 -14.79
C ILE A 351 21.23 -83.89 -16.09
N ASN A 352 21.95 -83.47 -17.13
CA ASN A 352 22.06 -84.26 -18.35
C ASN A 352 23.14 -85.33 -18.16
N GLY A 353 22.79 -86.61 -18.39
CA GLY A 353 23.68 -87.75 -18.17
C GLY A 353 24.62 -88.07 -19.33
N THR A 354 24.37 -87.53 -20.54
CA THR A 354 25.17 -87.85 -21.74
C THR A 354 26.23 -86.80 -22.05
N ALA A 355 26.01 -85.54 -21.66
CA ALA A 355 26.98 -84.45 -21.69
C ALA A 355 26.92 -83.72 -20.35
N PRO A 356 28.05 -83.25 -19.79
CA PRO A 356 28.04 -82.66 -18.46
C PRO A 356 27.36 -81.28 -18.51
N SER A 357 26.09 -81.23 -18.13
CA SER A 357 25.33 -79.99 -18.03
C SER A 357 24.26 -80.04 -16.94
N VAL A 358 23.93 -78.86 -16.39
CA VAL A 358 22.88 -78.67 -15.37
C VAL A 358 21.88 -77.65 -15.88
N SER A 359 20.64 -78.10 -16.12
CA SER A 359 19.51 -77.20 -16.34
C SER A 359 18.94 -76.76 -15.00
N LEU A 360 18.81 -75.45 -14.80
CA LEU A 360 18.27 -74.83 -13.60
C LEU A 360 16.97 -74.11 -13.94
N THR A 361 15.97 -74.25 -13.08
CA THR A 361 14.69 -73.53 -13.16
C THR A 361 14.29 -73.01 -11.78
N TRP A 362 13.58 -71.90 -11.71
CA TRP A 362 13.07 -71.33 -10.46
C TRP A 362 11.74 -70.61 -10.68
N SER A 363 11.05 -70.27 -9.60
CA SER A 363 9.87 -69.41 -9.62
C SER A 363 10.28 -67.95 -9.73
N ALA A 364 9.49 -67.16 -10.48
CA ALA A 364 9.75 -65.73 -10.63
C ALA A 364 9.70 -65.02 -9.27
N ALA A 365 10.65 -64.12 -9.05
CA ALA A 365 10.60 -63.10 -8.01
C ALA A 365 9.59 -62.01 -8.42
N THR A 366 9.22 -61.20 -7.44
CA THR A 366 8.33 -60.06 -7.61
C THR A 366 8.95 -58.85 -6.92
N ASP A 367 8.75 -57.69 -7.51
CA ASP A 367 9.02 -56.40 -6.93
C ASP A 367 7.88 -55.46 -7.32
N ALA A 368 7.41 -54.63 -6.39
CA ALA A 368 6.20 -53.83 -6.57
C ALA A 368 6.50 -52.45 -7.21
N ASP A 369 7.73 -51.98 -7.08
CA ASP A 369 8.11 -50.60 -7.39
C ASP A 369 8.84 -50.56 -8.75
N SER A 370 10.09 -51.03 -8.82
CA SER A 370 10.86 -51.04 -10.07
C SER A 370 10.76 -52.34 -10.87
N GLY A 371 10.15 -53.38 -10.30
CA GLY A 371 9.94 -54.67 -10.96
C GLY A 371 11.24 -55.46 -11.13
N VAL A 372 11.15 -56.77 -11.41
CA VAL A 372 12.36 -57.62 -11.52
C VAL A 372 13.02 -57.46 -12.89
N ALA A 373 14.22 -56.87 -12.94
CA ALA A 373 14.98 -56.68 -14.17
C ALA A 373 15.74 -57.93 -14.60
N SER A 374 16.35 -58.66 -13.66
CA SER A 374 17.15 -59.86 -13.98
C SER A 374 17.36 -60.83 -12.81
N TYR A 375 17.91 -62.00 -13.10
CA TYR A 375 18.35 -63.02 -12.15
C TYR A 375 19.84 -63.28 -12.32
N GLN A 376 20.59 -63.23 -11.22
CA GLN A 376 22.00 -63.62 -11.18
C GLN A 376 22.13 -65.04 -10.64
N LEU A 377 22.80 -65.91 -11.40
CA LEU A 377 23.08 -67.28 -11.00
C LEU A 377 24.47 -67.38 -10.41
N LEU A 378 24.56 -68.03 -9.25
CA LEU A 378 25.80 -68.27 -8.54
C LEU A 378 26.09 -69.77 -8.52
N ARG A 379 27.30 -70.14 -8.90
CA ARG A 379 27.86 -71.49 -8.74
C ARG A 379 29.01 -71.42 -7.75
N ASP A 380 28.90 -72.20 -6.67
CA ASP A 380 29.85 -72.22 -5.56
C ASP A 380 30.13 -70.82 -4.98
N GLY A 381 29.09 -69.97 -4.97
CA GLY A 381 29.15 -68.60 -4.47
C GLY A 381 29.62 -67.55 -5.49
N VAL A 382 30.05 -67.96 -6.70
CA VAL A 382 30.53 -67.03 -7.74
C VAL A 382 29.44 -66.83 -8.80
N PRO A 383 29.09 -65.59 -9.18
CA PRO A 383 28.19 -65.33 -10.29
C PRO A 383 28.74 -65.89 -11.61
N ILE A 384 27.93 -66.70 -12.30
CA ILE A 384 28.29 -67.32 -13.59
C ILE A 384 27.45 -66.81 -14.76
N ALA A 385 26.27 -66.25 -14.49
CA ALA A 385 25.36 -65.74 -15.51
C ALA A 385 24.38 -64.74 -14.93
N THR A 386 23.85 -63.89 -15.82
CA THR A 386 22.67 -63.06 -15.58
C THR A 386 21.65 -63.34 -16.68
N THR A 387 20.38 -63.51 -16.33
CA THR A 387 19.30 -63.80 -17.29
C THR A 387 18.02 -63.06 -16.90
N THR A 388 17.17 -62.73 -17.87
CA THR A 388 15.85 -62.15 -17.62
C THR A 388 14.77 -63.23 -17.44
N GLY A 389 15.04 -64.46 -17.89
CA GLY A 389 14.13 -65.60 -17.74
C GLY A 389 14.32 -66.37 -16.43
N THR A 390 13.42 -67.30 -16.15
CA THR A 390 13.45 -68.14 -14.93
C THR A 390 14.11 -69.50 -15.12
N SER A 391 15.03 -69.59 -16.09
CA SER A 391 15.81 -70.79 -16.36
C SER A 391 17.18 -70.48 -16.92
N TYR A 392 18.11 -71.41 -16.73
CA TYR A 392 19.48 -71.33 -17.26
C TYR A 392 20.06 -72.72 -17.46
N LEU A 393 20.89 -72.89 -18.50
CA LEU A 393 21.65 -74.12 -18.75
C LEU A 393 23.13 -73.86 -18.50
N ASP A 394 23.68 -74.48 -17.45
CA ASP A 394 25.12 -74.51 -17.22
C ASP A 394 25.73 -75.72 -17.94
N ALA A 395 26.24 -75.49 -19.15
CA ALA A 395 26.95 -76.49 -19.96
C ALA A 395 28.47 -76.52 -19.72
N SER A 396 28.96 -75.76 -18.73
CA SER A 396 30.40 -75.62 -18.45
C SER A 396 30.90 -76.50 -17.30
N VAL A 397 30.06 -77.39 -16.79
CA VAL A 397 30.38 -78.28 -15.67
C VAL A 397 31.24 -79.46 -16.11
N ALA A 398 32.02 -80.00 -15.19
CA ALA A 398 32.82 -81.20 -15.39
C ALA A 398 32.16 -82.45 -14.78
N PHE A 399 32.43 -83.63 -15.37
CA PHE A 399 32.07 -84.91 -14.78
C PHE A 399 32.71 -85.11 -13.40
N SER A 400 32.12 -86.00 -12.60
CA SER A 400 32.61 -86.36 -11.25
C SER A 400 32.82 -85.17 -10.30
N THR A 401 32.11 -84.07 -10.52
CA THR A 401 32.20 -82.85 -9.71
C THR A 401 30.83 -82.49 -9.14
N THR A 402 30.80 -82.01 -7.89
CA THR A 402 29.58 -81.52 -7.24
C THR A 402 29.62 -80.00 -7.17
N TYR A 403 28.58 -79.36 -7.70
CA TYR A 403 28.43 -77.90 -7.70
C TYR A 403 27.24 -77.47 -6.84
N THR A 404 27.33 -76.33 -6.18
CA THR A 404 26.21 -75.72 -5.46
C THR A 404 25.69 -74.50 -6.21
N TYR A 405 24.41 -74.50 -6.55
CA TYR A 405 23.76 -73.39 -7.25
C TYR A 405 22.85 -72.59 -6.33
N ARG A 406 22.83 -71.27 -6.57
CA ARG A 406 21.87 -70.31 -6.01
C ARG A 406 21.46 -69.33 -7.10
N VAL A 407 20.32 -68.70 -6.92
CA VAL A 407 19.87 -67.58 -7.77
C VAL A 407 19.39 -66.43 -6.88
N ARG A 408 19.64 -65.20 -7.31
CA ARG A 408 19.10 -63.97 -6.69
C ARG A 408 18.51 -63.08 -7.78
N ALA A 409 17.49 -62.30 -7.44
CA ALA A 409 16.86 -61.35 -8.34
C ALA A 409 17.49 -59.95 -8.16
N VAL A 410 17.46 -59.17 -9.22
CA VAL A 410 17.85 -57.75 -9.26
C VAL A 410 16.70 -56.98 -9.88
N ASP A 411 16.26 -55.90 -9.24
CA ASP A 411 15.18 -55.05 -9.76
C ASP A 411 15.66 -54.01 -10.79
N GLY A 412 14.75 -53.16 -11.25
CA GLY A 412 15.04 -52.04 -12.15
C GLY A 412 15.87 -50.92 -11.52
N ALA A 413 15.82 -50.77 -10.20
CA ALA A 413 16.62 -49.81 -9.43
C ALA A 413 18.03 -50.31 -9.04
N GLY A 414 18.32 -51.59 -9.29
CA GLY A 414 19.60 -52.23 -8.98
C GLY A 414 19.68 -52.90 -7.61
N ASN A 415 18.60 -52.91 -6.81
CA ASN A 415 18.59 -53.62 -5.54
C ASN A 415 18.59 -55.14 -5.77
N THR A 416 19.34 -55.85 -4.92
CA THR A 416 19.57 -57.29 -5.09
C THR A 416 18.93 -58.07 -3.95
N SER A 417 18.11 -59.08 -4.28
CA SER A 417 17.48 -59.95 -3.29
C SER A 417 18.50 -60.79 -2.52
N SER A 418 18.08 -61.38 -1.40
CA SER A 418 18.78 -62.53 -0.83
C SER A 418 18.85 -63.67 -1.84
N SER A 419 19.85 -64.55 -1.70
CA SER A 419 19.98 -65.73 -2.56
C SER A 419 18.98 -66.82 -2.18
N SER A 420 18.48 -67.56 -3.17
CA SER A 420 17.64 -68.74 -2.98
C SER A 420 18.28 -69.79 -2.06
N ALA A 421 17.47 -70.72 -1.57
CA ALA A 421 17.97 -71.97 -1.00
C ALA A 421 18.93 -72.66 -2.00
N PRO A 422 20.05 -73.24 -1.53
CA PRO A 422 21.03 -73.83 -2.41
C PRO A 422 20.54 -75.18 -2.96
N VAL A 423 20.99 -75.50 -4.17
CA VAL A 423 20.74 -76.79 -4.80
C VAL A 423 22.06 -77.42 -5.27
N SER A 424 22.31 -78.67 -4.85
CA SER A 424 23.60 -79.35 -5.07
C SER A 424 23.56 -80.34 -6.24
N ALA A 425 24.23 -80.06 -7.34
CA ALA A 425 24.28 -80.91 -8.53
C ALA A 425 25.56 -81.77 -8.53
N ALA A 426 25.41 -83.08 -8.30
CA ALA A 426 26.50 -84.05 -8.42
C ALA A 426 26.54 -84.61 -9.86
N ILE A 427 27.49 -84.18 -10.67
CA ILE A 427 27.63 -84.63 -12.05
C ILE A 427 28.21 -86.06 -12.03
N PRO A 428 27.59 -87.03 -12.73
CA PRO A 428 28.08 -88.41 -12.74
C PRO A 428 29.47 -88.52 -13.36
N ALA A 429 30.08 -89.70 -13.29
CA ALA A 429 31.27 -89.99 -14.08
C ALA A 429 30.93 -89.95 -15.58
N ALA A 430 31.93 -89.71 -16.42
CA ALA A 430 31.77 -89.81 -17.86
C ALA A 430 31.26 -91.21 -18.23
N PRO A 431 30.34 -91.34 -19.22
CA PRO A 431 29.97 -92.64 -19.73
C PRO A 431 31.22 -93.39 -20.20
N PRO A 432 31.30 -94.72 -20.02
CA PRO A 432 32.39 -95.48 -20.61
C PRO A 432 32.40 -95.26 -22.13
N PRO A 433 33.58 -95.28 -22.78
CA PRO A 433 33.64 -95.24 -24.23
C PRO A 433 32.80 -96.39 -24.81
N PRO A 434 32.21 -96.22 -26.01
CA PRO A 434 31.47 -97.30 -26.67
C PRO A 434 32.33 -98.56 -26.73
N ASP A 435 31.72 -99.71 -26.51
CA ASP A 435 32.39 -100.99 -26.72
C ASP A 435 32.75 -101.11 -28.22
N THR A 436 34.04 -100.99 -28.52
CA THR A 436 34.58 -101.20 -29.87
C THR A 436 35.31 -102.54 -29.98
N THR A 437 35.24 -103.40 -28.95
CA THR A 437 35.83 -104.74 -29.01
C THR A 437 34.97 -105.62 -29.91
N PRO A 438 35.48 -106.09 -31.07
CA PRO A 438 34.73 -107.02 -31.89
C PRO A 438 34.46 -108.31 -31.10
N PRO A 439 33.32 -108.99 -31.34
CA PRO A 439 33.08 -110.30 -30.76
C PRO A 439 34.22 -111.25 -31.13
N SER A 440 34.53 -112.19 -30.25
CA SER A 440 35.51 -113.24 -30.53
C SER A 440 35.09 -114.04 -31.77
N VAL A 441 36.08 -114.45 -32.57
CA VAL A 441 35.83 -115.39 -33.67
C VAL A 441 35.43 -116.73 -33.06
N PRO A 442 34.28 -117.30 -33.42
CA PRO A 442 33.88 -118.62 -32.93
C PRO A 442 34.95 -119.66 -33.26
N THR A 443 35.28 -120.51 -32.30
CA THR A 443 36.30 -121.56 -32.45
C THR A 443 35.66 -122.93 -32.60
N GLY A 444 36.44 -123.97 -32.94
CA GLY A 444 35.91 -125.33 -32.97
C GLY A 444 34.90 -125.62 -34.08
N LEU A 445 34.91 -124.84 -35.16
CA LEU A 445 34.02 -125.07 -36.30
C LEU A 445 34.22 -126.50 -36.84
N ALA A 446 33.20 -127.33 -36.66
CA ALA A 446 33.18 -128.71 -37.12
C ALA A 446 31.93 -128.93 -37.97
N GLY A 447 32.09 -129.72 -39.03
CA GLY A 447 30.99 -130.19 -39.86
C GLY A 447 30.79 -131.68 -39.66
N THR A 448 29.60 -132.08 -39.26
CA THR A 448 29.18 -133.49 -39.29
C THR A 448 28.28 -133.71 -40.50
N PRO A 449 28.73 -134.45 -41.53
CA PRO A 449 27.89 -134.80 -42.67
C PRO A 449 26.73 -135.69 -42.22
N ASP A 450 25.55 -135.42 -42.75
CA ASP A 450 24.45 -136.37 -42.66
C ASP A 450 24.70 -137.50 -43.67
N ALA A 451 24.59 -138.75 -43.21
CA ALA A 451 24.85 -139.91 -44.06
C ALA A 451 23.68 -140.21 -45.02
N ASP A 452 22.49 -139.67 -44.73
CA ASP A 452 21.25 -139.99 -45.45
C ASP A 452 20.74 -138.83 -46.34
N ASP A 453 21.38 -137.65 -46.28
CA ASP A 453 21.04 -136.45 -47.09
C ASP A 453 22.33 -135.63 -47.38
N PRO A 454 22.55 -135.04 -48.58
CA PRO A 454 23.65 -134.10 -48.86
C PRO A 454 23.55 -132.79 -48.07
N SER A 455 23.63 -132.86 -46.73
CA SER A 455 23.72 -131.73 -45.82
C SER A 455 24.84 -131.94 -44.80
N VAL A 456 25.34 -130.83 -44.24
CA VAL A 456 26.36 -130.85 -43.17
C VAL A 456 25.86 -129.97 -42.04
N ALA A 457 25.72 -130.55 -40.85
CA ALA A 457 25.45 -129.79 -39.65
C ALA A 457 26.75 -129.15 -39.15
N LEU A 458 26.74 -127.82 -38.98
CA LEU A 458 27.86 -127.08 -38.43
C LEU A 458 27.65 -126.84 -36.94
N SER A 459 28.66 -127.13 -36.15
CA SER A 459 28.77 -126.71 -34.76
C SER A 459 30.03 -125.89 -34.56
N TRP A 460 30.00 -125.00 -33.59
CA TRP A 460 31.15 -124.21 -33.15
C TRP A 460 30.98 -123.88 -31.66
N ASP A 461 32.10 -123.58 -31.02
CA ASP A 461 32.13 -123.02 -29.68
C ASP A 461 31.90 -121.50 -29.79
N PRO A 462 30.87 -120.95 -29.12
CA PRO A 462 30.47 -119.54 -29.24
C PRO A 462 31.50 -118.56 -28.69
#